data_AF-A0A8E6EUZ8-F1
#
_entry.id   AF-A0A8E6EUZ8-F1
#
_cell.length_a   1.000
_cell.length_b   1.000
_cell.length_c   1.000
_cell.angle_alpha   90.00
_cell.angle_beta   90.00
_cell.angle_gamma   90.00
#
_symmetry.space_group_name_H-M   'P 1'
#
loop_
_entity.id
_entity.type
_entity.pdbx_description
1 polymer ?
#
loop_
_entity_poly.entity_id
_entity_poly.type
_entity_poly.pdbx_seq_one_letter_code
_entity_poly.pdbx_strand_id
1 'polypeptide(L)'
;MFGLYSLPRRPQYNGAIEAGIGSLKSRIERRAAWEGHPEVWNAEDVEAARREANALARPRGGLGPTPETLWKSRERVTTESRAQFRELVEIHRNRAMEEEGKSPSGVLLEQEAAVWIELLYAVLSSITAIFCSREGQFL
;
A
#
# COMPACT_ATOMS: atom_id res chain seq x y z
N MET A 1 -7.19 -9.10 -19.46
CA MET A 1 -6.61 -8.77 -18.13
C MET A 1 -6.81 -7.27 -17.96
N PHE A 2 -7.70 -6.84 -17.08
CA PHE A 2 -7.88 -5.40 -16.82
C PHE A 2 -6.79 -4.94 -15.86
N GLY A 3 -5.95 -3.99 -16.27
CA GLY A 3 -4.94 -3.38 -15.42
C GLY A 3 -5.60 -2.46 -14.39
N LEU A 4 -5.23 -2.60 -13.11
CA LEU A 4 -5.59 -1.64 -12.06
C LEU A 4 -4.65 -0.44 -12.17
N TYR A 5 -5.14 0.67 -12.72
CA TYR A 5 -4.39 1.92 -12.80
C TYR A 5 -4.62 2.77 -11.55
N SER A 6 -3.60 3.53 -11.16
CA SER A 6 -3.73 4.52 -10.10
C SER A 6 -4.76 5.59 -10.47
N LEU A 7 -5.57 5.98 -9.50
CA LEU A 7 -6.61 6.98 -9.69
C LEU A 7 -5.97 8.36 -9.97
N PRO A 8 -6.49 9.14 -10.95
CA PRO A 8 -5.93 10.45 -11.27
C PRO A 8 -5.82 11.35 -10.03
N ARG A 9 -4.65 11.98 -9.84
CA ARG A 9 -4.36 12.92 -8.75
C ARG A 9 -4.49 12.33 -7.33
N ARG A 10 -4.39 11.02 -7.17
CA ARG A 10 -4.40 10.34 -5.87
C ARG A 10 -3.09 9.56 -5.63
N PRO A 11 -1.95 10.24 -5.45
CA PRO A 11 -0.67 9.59 -5.20
C PRO A 11 -0.71 8.68 -3.96
N GLN A 12 -1.59 8.97 -3.00
CA GLN A 12 -1.75 8.20 -1.77
C GLN A 12 -2.16 6.74 -2.02
N TYR A 13 -2.78 6.43 -3.17
CA TYR A 13 -3.05 5.05 -3.58
C TYR A 13 -1.76 4.21 -3.65
N ASN A 14 -0.66 4.84 -4.09
CA ASN A 14 0.66 4.23 -4.18
C ASN A 14 1.53 4.50 -2.94
N GLY A 15 0.96 5.08 -1.87
CA GLY A 15 1.75 5.55 -0.72
C GLY A 15 2.57 4.44 -0.06
N ALA A 16 2.01 3.22 0.04
CA ALA A 16 2.72 2.08 0.61
C ALA A 16 3.95 1.66 -0.23
N ILE A 17 3.84 1.69 -1.56
CA ILE A 17 4.96 1.35 -2.44
C ILE A 17 5.99 2.46 -2.48
N GLU A 18 5.57 3.73 -2.45
CA GLU A 18 6.47 4.89 -2.38
C GLU A 18 7.28 4.90 -1.08
N ALA A 19 6.63 4.66 0.06
CA ALA A 19 7.31 4.51 1.35
C ALA A 19 8.30 3.32 1.33
N GLY A 20 7.90 2.19 0.72
CA GLY A 20 8.77 1.04 0.52
C GLY A 20 10.00 1.36 -0.33
N ILE A 21 9.82 2.05 -1.45
CA ILE A 21 10.91 2.50 -2.34
C ILE A 21 11.86 3.43 -1.58
N GLY A 22 11.33 4.45 -0.89
CA GLY A 22 12.15 5.39 -0.12
C GLY A 22 13.00 4.68 0.92
N SER A 23 12.38 3.79 1.70
CA SER A 23 13.07 2.97 2.71
C SER A 23 14.15 2.06 2.12
N LEU A 24 13.93 1.53 0.91
CA LEU A 24 14.88 0.64 0.25
C LEU A 24 16.09 1.41 -0.28
N LYS A 25 15.91 2.59 -0.87
CA LYS A 25 17.00 3.43 -1.40
C LYS A 25 18.07 3.73 -0.34
N SER A 26 17.67 4.12 0.87
CA SER A 26 18.61 4.39 1.96
C SER A 26 19.42 3.16 2.39
N ARG A 27 18.85 1.96 2.26
CA ARG A 27 19.57 0.70 2.55
C ARG A 27 20.54 0.35 1.45
N ILE A 28 20.15 0.52 0.18
CA ILE A 28 21.01 0.28 -0.97
C ILE A 28 22.24 1.20 -0.88
N GLU A 29 22.03 2.49 -0.63
CA GLU A 29 23.12 3.45 -0.45
C GLU A 29 24.09 3.04 0.65
N ARG A 30 23.56 2.61 1.81
CA ARG A 30 24.38 2.13 2.91
C ARG A 30 25.17 0.85 2.56
N ARG A 31 24.58 -0.05 1.77
CA ARG A 31 25.24 -1.28 1.32
C ARG A 31 26.37 -0.97 0.35
N ALA A 32 26.11 -0.14 -0.66
CA ALA A 32 27.11 0.31 -1.61
C ALA A 32 28.30 1.01 -0.92
N ALA A 33 28.01 1.85 0.08
CA ALA A 33 29.05 2.49 0.88
C ALA A 33 29.88 1.49 1.71
N TRP A 34 29.26 0.45 2.27
CA TRP A 34 29.96 -0.58 3.07
C TRP A 34 30.82 -1.50 2.22
N GLU A 35 30.41 -1.80 0.99
CA GLU A 35 31.15 -2.63 0.04
C GLU A 35 32.24 -1.85 -0.74
N GLY A 36 32.39 -0.55 -0.44
CA GLY A 36 33.48 0.28 -0.97
C GLY A 36 33.23 0.90 -2.35
N HIS A 37 31.97 0.93 -2.79
CA HIS A 37 31.55 1.57 -4.04
C HIS A 37 30.35 2.51 -3.81
N PRO A 38 30.53 3.57 -2.99
CA PRO A 38 29.46 4.55 -2.75
C PRO A 38 28.98 5.19 -4.06
N GLU A 39 27.72 5.63 -4.09
CA GLU A 39 27.06 6.25 -5.27
C GLU A 39 26.83 5.31 -6.48
N VAL A 40 27.38 4.09 -6.47
CA VAL A 40 27.20 3.09 -7.52
C VAL A 40 26.42 1.90 -6.95
N TRP A 41 25.16 1.78 -7.37
CA TRP A 41 24.30 0.66 -6.97
C TRP A 41 24.41 -0.49 -7.96
N ASN A 42 24.63 -1.69 -7.45
CA ASN A 42 24.57 -2.92 -8.24
C ASN A 42 23.40 -3.81 -7.80
N ALA A 43 23.19 -4.92 -8.51
CA ALA A 43 22.09 -5.84 -8.21
C ALA A 43 22.24 -6.54 -6.84
N GLU A 44 23.47 -6.72 -6.36
CA GLU A 44 23.77 -7.36 -5.09
C GLU A 44 23.39 -6.44 -3.92
N ASP A 45 23.66 -5.13 -4.02
CA ASP A 45 23.22 -4.13 -3.04
C ASP A 45 21.70 -4.11 -2.90
N VAL A 46 21.00 -4.15 -4.05
CA VAL A 46 19.54 -4.14 -4.11
C VAL A 46 18.97 -5.39 -3.44
N GLU A 47 19.51 -6.57 -3.76
CA GLU A 47 19.05 -7.82 -3.17
C GLU A 47 19.39 -7.90 -1.67
N ALA A 48 20.57 -7.45 -1.26
CA ALA A 48 20.96 -7.39 0.15
C ALA A 48 20.05 -6.44 0.95
N ALA A 49 19.78 -5.25 0.41
CA ALA A 49 18.86 -4.28 1.01
C ALA A 49 17.43 -4.84 1.11
N ARG A 50 16.96 -5.57 0.10
CA ARG A 50 15.64 -6.22 0.10
C ARG A 50 15.55 -7.31 1.17
N ARG A 51 16.58 -8.15 1.32
CA ARG A 51 16.65 -9.18 2.37
C ARG A 51 16.65 -8.54 3.75
N GLU A 52 17.49 -7.53 3.95
CA GLU A 52 17.55 -6.77 5.20
C GLU A 52 16.20 -6.14 5.55
N ALA A 53 15.55 -5.46 4.60
CA ALA A 53 14.25 -4.83 4.83
C ALA A 53 13.19 -5.86 5.24
N ASN A 54 13.15 -7.02 4.60
CA ASN A 54 12.16 -8.06 4.92
C ASN A 54 12.42 -8.73 6.28
N ALA A 55 13.68 -8.93 6.66
CA ALA A 55 14.05 -9.59 7.91
C ALA A 55 14.02 -8.65 9.12
N LEU A 56 14.47 -7.41 8.95
CA LEU A 56 14.78 -6.52 10.07
C LEU A 56 13.83 -5.33 10.21
N ALA A 57 13.12 -4.92 9.16
CA ALA A 57 12.18 -3.80 9.31
C ALA A 57 11.06 -4.15 10.29
N ARG A 58 10.57 -3.12 10.99
CA ARG A 58 9.53 -3.21 12.01
C ARG A 58 8.50 -2.09 11.80
N PRO A 59 7.74 -2.12 10.69
CA PRO A 59 6.86 -1.02 10.32
C PRO A 59 5.68 -0.81 11.28
N ARG A 60 5.39 -1.80 12.14
CA ARG A 60 4.36 -1.73 13.18
C ARG A 60 4.94 -1.48 14.58
N GLY A 61 6.12 -0.84 14.64
CA GLY A 61 6.88 -0.59 15.88
C GLY A 61 7.85 -1.71 16.24
N GLY A 62 8.81 -1.42 17.13
CA GLY A 62 9.97 -2.30 17.42
C GLY A 62 9.64 -3.71 17.94
N LEU A 63 8.49 -3.89 18.58
CA LEU A 63 7.99 -5.20 19.03
C LEU A 63 7.05 -5.89 18.01
N GLY A 64 6.76 -5.22 16.90
CA GLY A 64 5.90 -5.75 15.84
C GLY A 64 6.58 -6.85 15.02
N PRO A 65 5.82 -7.59 14.20
CA PRO A 65 6.37 -8.60 13.31
C PRO A 65 7.16 -7.99 12.14
N THR A 66 8.08 -8.77 11.60
CA THR A 66 8.85 -8.42 10.40
C THR A 66 7.94 -8.51 9.16
N PRO A 67 8.23 -7.80 8.05
CA PRO A 67 7.52 -8.01 6.80
C PRO A 67 7.50 -9.47 6.34
N GLU A 68 8.63 -10.18 6.48
CA GLU A 68 8.70 -11.60 6.16
C GLU A 68 7.80 -12.46 7.04
N THR A 69 7.73 -12.16 8.34
CA THR A 69 6.85 -12.85 9.29
C THR A 69 5.39 -12.63 8.92
N LEU A 70 5.00 -11.38 8.68
CA LEU A 70 3.65 -11.02 8.23
C LEU A 70 3.27 -11.72 6.94
N TRP A 71 4.20 -11.78 5.98
CA TRP A 71 3.97 -12.46 4.72
C TRP A 71 3.78 -13.97 4.91
N LYS A 72 4.61 -14.61 5.72
CA LYS A 72 4.53 -16.05 6.02
C LYS A 72 3.27 -16.41 6.80
N SER A 73 2.84 -15.55 7.73
CA SER A 73 1.65 -15.76 8.55
C SER A 73 0.35 -15.28 7.90
N ARG A 74 0.37 -14.84 6.64
CA ARG A 74 -0.82 -14.29 6.00
C ARG A 74 -1.88 -15.38 5.82
N GLU A 75 -3.10 -15.07 6.22
CA GLU A 75 -4.24 -15.93 5.95
C GLU A 75 -4.70 -15.78 4.49
N ARG A 76 -5.18 -16.88 3.92
CA ARG A 76 -5.82 -16.82 2.61
C ARG A 76 -7.15 -16.09 2.74
N VAL A 77 -7.42 -15.17 1.82
CA VAL A 77 -8.71 -14.49 1.75
C VAL A 77 -9.81 -15.52 1.49
N THR A 78 -10.71 -15.67 2.46
CA THR A 78 -11.79 -16.66 2.42
C THR A 78 -12.94 -16.22 1.50
N THR A 79 -13.83 -17.15 1.18
CA THR A 79 -15.04 -16.85 0.39
C THR A 79 -15.93 -15.86 1.12
N GLU A 80 -16.04 -16.01 2.44
CA GLU A 80 -16.84 -15.16 3.34
C GLU A 80 -16.26 -13.74 3.36
N SER A 81 -14.95 -13.58 3.54
CA SER A 81 -14.31 -12.25 3.49
C SER A 81 -14.49 -11.59 2.12
N ARG A 82 -14.49 -12.35 1.02
CA ARG A 82 -14.78 -11.82 -0.32
C ARG A 82 -16.23 -11.40 -0.50
N ALA A 83 -17.17 -12.07 0.15
CA ALA A 83 -18.58 -11.69 0.12
C ALA A 83 -18.80 -10.40 0.92
N GLN A 84 -18.29 -10.34 2.15
CA GLN A 84 -18.34 -9.14 3.00
C GLN A 84 -17.68 -7.93 2.33
N PHE A 85 -16.52 -8.11 1.70
CA PHE A 85 -15.86 -7.03 0.97
C PHE A 85 -16.71 -6.50 -0.19
N ARG A 86 -17.35 -7.39 -0.97
CA ARG A 86 -18.24 -6.98 -2.06
C ARG A 86 -19.44 -6.20 -1.56
N GLU A 87 -20.06 -6.66 -0.47
CA GLU A 87 -21.18 -5.96 0.16
C GLU A 87 -20.79 -4.56 0.62
N LEU A 88 -19.65 -4.42 1.32
CA LEU A 88 -19.13 -3.13 1.74
C LEU A 88 -18.88 -2.20 0.54
N VAL A 89 -18.29 -2.73 -0.53
CA VAL A 89 -18.09 -1.99 -1.78
C VAL A 89 -19.41 -1.45 -2.32
N GLU A 90 -20.47 -2.26 -2.37
CA GLU A 90 -21.77 -1.81 -2.87
C GLU A 90 -22.41 -0.75 -1.96
N ILE A 91 -22.37 -0.94 -0.63
CA ILE A 91 -22.89 0.03 0.35
C ILE A 91 -22.27 1.41 0.12
N HIS A 92 -20.95 1.45 0.06
CA HIS A 92 -20.28 2.73 -0.09
C HIS A 92 -20.40 3.31 -1.51
N ARG A 93 -20.52 2.48 -2.56
CA ARG A 93 -20.79 2.98 -3.92
C ARG A 93 -22.13 3.70 -3.92
N ASN A 94 -23.16 3.10 -3.33
CA ASN A 94 -24.49 3.72 -3.23
C ASN A 94 -24.44 5.04 -2.45
N ARG A 95 -23.75 5.06 -1.30
CA ARG A 95 -23.57 6.29 -0.51
C ARG A 95 -22.88 7.41 -1.30
N ALA A 96 -21.81 7.10 -2.03
CA ALA A 96 -21.11 8.09 -2.82
C ALA A 96 -21.98 8.60 -4.01
N MET A 97 -22.85 7.76 -4.58
CA MET A 97 -23.83 8.19 -5.58
C MET A 97 -24.92 9.11 -5.00
N GLU A 98 -25.40 8.84 -3.79
CA GLU A 98 -26.36 9.69 -3.06
C GLU A 98 -25.76 11.06 -2.73
N GLU A 99 -24.52 11.09 -2.22
CA GLU A 99 -23.79 12.33 -1.90
C GLU A 99 -23.54 13.19 -3.18
N GLU A 100 -23.44 12.56 -4.35
CA GLU A 100 -23.29 13.24 -5.65
C GLU A 100 -24.61 13.48 -6.40
N GLY A 101 -25.76 13.04 -5.88
CA GLY A 101 -27.08 13.21 -6.52
C GLY A 101 -27.27 12.44 -7.83
N LYS A 102 -26.53 11.35 -8.05
CA LYS A 102 -26.55 10.53 -9.28
C LYS A 102 -27.49 9.31 -9.14
N SER A 103 -28.23 8.99 -10.21
CA SER A 103 -29.14 7.84 -10.27
C SER A 103 -28.39 6.53 -10.64
N PRO A 104 -28.80 5.33 -10.17
CA PRO A 104 -28.07 4.06 -10.35
C PRO A 104 -27.99 3.52 -11.79
N SER A 105 -28.52 4.25 -12.78
CA SER A 105 -28.57 3.81 -14.18
C SER A 105 -27.48 4.49 -15.01
N GLY A 106 -26.28 3.91 -15.02
CA GLY A 106 -25.22 4.36 -15.90
C GLY A 106 -24.04 3.41 -15.87
N VAL A 107 -23.73 2.81 -17.02
CA VAL A 107 -22.49 2.06 -17.23
C VAL A 107 -21.32 3.00 -16.92
N LEU A 108 -20.45 2.58 -15.99
CA LEU A 108 -19.24 3.30 -15.56
C LEU A 108 -18.40 3.71 -16.79
N LEU A 109 -18.58 4.94 -17.27
CA LEU A 109 -17.65 5.58 -18.19
C LEU A 109 -16.39 5.97 -17.40
N GLU A 110 -15.24 5.96 -18.07
CA GLU A 110 -13.88 6.16 -17.52
C GLU A 110 -13.69 7.38 -16.59
N GLN A 111 -14.68 8.27 -16.51
CA GLN A 111 -14.70 9.45 -15.64
C GLN A 111 -15.27 9.20 -14.22
N GLU A 112 -15.92 8.06 -13.97
CA GLU A 112 -16.50 7.70 -12.66
C GLU A 112 -15.53 6.96 -11.73
N ALA A 113 -14.25 6.84 -12.12
CA ALA A 113 -13.19 6.31 -11.27
C ALA A 113 -13.02 7.12 -9.97
N ALA A 114 -13.51 8.37 -9.93
CA ALA A 114 -13.46 9.24 -8.76
C ALA A 114 -14.22 8.70 -7.53
N VAL A 115 -15.32 7.99 -7.75
CA VAL A 115 -16.24 7.49 -6.71
C VAL A 115 -15.63 6.31 -5.93
N TRP A 116 -14.74 5.57 -6.58
CA TRP A 116 -14.00 4.45 -5.98
C TRP A 116 -12.90 4.91 -5.02
N ILE A 117 -12.55 6.20 -5.03
CA ILE A 117 -11.43 6.76 -4.28
C ILE A 117 -11.69 6.79 -2.77
N GLU A 118 -12.82 7.34 -2.33
CA GLU A 118 -13.13 7.50 -0.89
C GLU A 118 -13.35 6.15 -0.19
N LEU A 119 -13.92 5.21 -0.93
CA LEU A 119 -14.16 3.83 -0.54
C LEU A 119 -12.86 3.08 -0.25
N LEU A 120 -11.91 3.21 -1.19
CA LEU A 120 -10.59 2.64 -1.04
C LEU A 120 -9.80 3.38 0.03
N TYR A 121 -10.01 4.69 0.19
CA TYR A 121 -9.36 5.49 1.22
C TYR A 121 -9.80 5.10 2.63
N ALA A 122 -11.08 4.79 2.86
CA ALA A 122 -11.56 4.32 4.16
C ALA A 122 -11.00 2.92 4.51
N VAL A 123 -10.96 2.02 3.54
CA VAL A 123 -10.39 0.67 3.70
C VAL A 123 -8.87 0.72 3.86
N LEU A 124 -8.18 1.51 3.04
CA LEU A 124 -6.73 1.70 3.12
C LEU A 124 -6.33 2.50 4.34
N SER A 125 -7.06 3.52 4.79
CA SER A 125 -6.72 4.26 6.02
C SER A 125 -6.79 3.38 7.26
N SER A 126 -7.67 2.38 7.26
CA SER A 126 -7.73 1.36 8.32
C SER A 126 -6.50 0.43 8.29
N ILE A 127 -5.90 0.21 7.11
CA ILE A 127 -4.67 -0.57 6.91
C ILE A 127 -3.41 0.29 7.11
N THR A 128 -3.44 1.58 6.73
CA THR A 128 -2.34 2.54 6.83
C THR A 128 -2.22 3.11 8.23
N ALA A 129 -3.31 3.18 9.02
CA ALA A 129 -3.23 3.46 10.46
C ALA A 129 -2.36 2.42 11.21
N ILE A 130 -2.25 1.21 10.67
CA ILE A 130 -1.35 0.16 11.18
C ILE A 130 0.13 0.43 10.81
N PHE A 131 0.39 1.23 9.77
CA PHE A 131 1.73 1.62 9.30
C PHE A 131 2.14 3.06 9.67
N CYS A 132 1.20 3.93 10.05
CA CYS A 132 1.44 5.35 10.35
C CYS A 132 1.17 5.74 11.81
N SER A 133 0.80 4.80 12.70
CA SER A 133 0.65 5.08 14.13
C SER A 133 1.96 4.88 14.90
N ARG A 134 2.91 5.81 14.71
CA ARG A 134 3.57 6.58 15.78
C ARG A 134 4.67 7.45 15.18
N GLU A 135 4.40 8.76 15.20
CA GLU A 135 5.34 9.88 15.14
C GLU A 135 6.19 9.98 13.87
N GLY A 136 5.65 10.73 12.90
CA GLY A 136 6.35 11.12 11.68
C GLY A 136 7.56 12.01 11.95
N GLN A 137 8.69 11.38 12.26
CA GLN A 137 10.00 12.00 12.17
C GLN A 137 10.91 11.10 11.33
N PHE A 138 11.26 11.62 10.15
CA PHE A 138 12.38 11.13 9.37
C PHE A 138 13.67 11.57 10.06
N LEU A 139 14.46 10.60 10.52
CA LEU A 139 15.90 10.71 10.73
C LEU A 139 16.58 9.58 9.97
#